data_AF-A0AAU6VML1-F1
#
_entry.id   AF-A0AAU6VML1-F1
#
_cell.length_a   1.000
_cell.length_b   1.000
_cell.length_c   1.000
_cell.angle_alpha   90.00
_cell.angle_beta   90.00
_cell.angle_gamma   90.00
#
_symmetry.space_group_name_H-M   'P 1'
#
loop_
_entity.id
_entity.type
_entity.pdbx_description
1 polymer ?
#
loop_
_entity_poly.entity_id
_entity_poly.type
_entity_poly.pdbx_seq_one_letter_code
_entity_poly.pdbx_strand_id
1 'polypeptide(L)'
;MAFLSHSAPTQHDNDEWQAEKALWGIESLEDEKPEQIKLWEENLSVVEWWLSIPSFLKWNFNKCVGMDVIAVKADAEMAQRDIDPDDYHKLKVIARTVTEELNRREQ
;
A
#
# COMPACT_ATOMS: atom_id res chain seq x y z
N MET A 1 11.69 -38.67 -21.23
CA MET A 1 11.17 -37.61 -20.33
C MET A 1 9.67 -37.80 -20.24
N ALA A 2 9.13 -38.14 -19.07
CA ALA A 2 7.69 -38.30 -18.87
C ALA A 2 7.17 -37.07 -18.11
N PHE A 3 6.29 -36.31 -18.74
CA PHE A 3 5.56 -35.22 -18.09
C PHE A 3 4.42 -35.84 -17.27
N LEU A 4 4.47 -35.71 -15.94
CA LEU A 4 3.35 -36.07 -15.09
C LEU A 4 2.22 -35.06 -15.33
N SER A 5 1.20 -35.45 -16.07
CA SER A 5 -0.04 -34.70 -16.16
C SER A 5 -0.72 -34.74 -14.79
N HIS A 6 -0.71 -33.64 -14.06
CA HIS A 6 -1.53 -33.51 -12.87
C HIS A 6 -2.99 -33.53 -13.32
N SER A 7 -3.72 -34.59 -12.94
CA SER A 7 -5.17 -34.68 -13.16
C SER A 7 -5.85 -33.55 -12.37
N ALA A 8 -6.89 -32.96 -12.95
CA ALA A 8 -7.70 -31.98 -12.24
C ALA A 8 -8.33 -32.61 -10.99
N PRO A 9 -8.52 -31.86 -9.89
CA PRO A 9 -9.15 -32.36 -8.67
C PRO A 9 -10.51 -32.97 -8.98
N THR A 10 -10.78 -34.14 -8.41
CA THR A 10 -12.10 -34.76 -8.50
C THR A 10 -13.07 -34.08 -7.54
N GLN A 11 -14.36 -34.35 -7.72
CA GLN A 11 -15.38 -33.79 -6.84
C GLN A 11 -15.24 -34.29 -5.39
N HIS A 12 -14.78 -35.54 -5.22
CA HIS A 12 -14.46 -36.11 -3.92
C HIS A 12 -13.30 -35.37 -3.23
N ASP A 13 -12.23 -35.07 -3.97
CA ASP A 13 -11.10 -34.31 -3.43
C ASP A 13 -11.52 -32.91 -2.98
N ASN A 14 -12.46 -32.30 -3.70
CA ASN A 14 -13.02 -31.01 -3.30
C ASN A 14 -13.87 -31.14 -2.02
N ASP A 15 -14.68 -32.19 -1.89
CA ASP A 15 -15.53 -32.41 -0.72
C ASP A 15 -14.71 -32.72 0.54
N GLU A 16 -13.65 -33.52 0.43
CA GLU A 16 -12.70 -33.78 1.53
C GLU A 16 -12.00 -32.49 1.97
N TRP A 17 -11.54 -31.68 1.01
CA TRP A 17 -10.93 -30.39 1.29
C TRP A 17 -11.86 -29.42 2.03
N GLN A 18 -13.15 -29.37 1.67
CA GLN A 18 -14.12 -28.53 2.38
C GLN A 18 -14.40 -29.05 3.80
N ALA A 19 -14.47 -30.37 3.99
CA ALA A 19 -14.65 -30.98 5.31
C ALA A 19 -13.45 -30.68 6.23
N GLU A 20 -12.23 -30.76 5.70
CA GLU A 20 -11.02 -30.36 6.42
C GLU A 20 -11.06 -28.88 6.80
N LYS A 21 -11.35 -27.97 5.86
CA LYS A 21 -11.49 -26.53 6.17
C LYS A 21 -12.49 -26.24 7.28
N ALA A 22 -13.65 -26.90 7.25
CA ALA A 22 -14.69 -26.76 8.26
C ALA A 22 -14.21 -27.24 9.64
N LEU A 23 -13.47 -28.35 9.70
CA LEU A 23 -12.89 -28.86 10.95
C LEU A 23 -11.89 -27.88 11.57
N TRP A 24 -11.21 -27.09 10.74
CA TRP A 24 -10.24 -26.08 11.16
C TRP A 24 -10.87 -24.69 11.40
N GLY A 25 -12.19 -24.54 11.22
CA GLY A 25 -12.90 -23.27 11.40
C GLY A 25 -12.56 -22.21 10.36
N ILE A 26 -12.08 -22.61 9.19
CA ILE A 26 -11.72 -21.69 8.10
C ILE A 26 -12.97 -21.45 7.24
N GLU A 27 -13.75 -20.43 7.58
CA GLU A 27 -15.01 -20.10 6.88
C GLU A 27 -14.77 -19.50 5.48
N SER A 28 -13.66 -18.79 5.26
CA SER A 28 -13.15 -18.46 3.93
C SER A 28 -11.66 -18.09 3.99
N LEU A 29 -10.92 -18.47 2.94
CA LEU A 29 -9.63 -17.87 2.59
C LEU A 29 -9.85 -16.85 1.47
N GLU A 30 -11.02 -16.20 1.46
CA GLU A 30 -11.22 -15.08 0.57
C GLU A 30 -10.35 -13.97 1.16
N ASP A 31 -9.14 -13.82 0.62
CA ASP A 31 -8.33 -12.63 0.86
C ASP A 31 -9.28 -11.44 0.74
N GLU A 32 -9.52 -10.73 1.85
CA GLU A 32 -10.31 -9.50 1.82
C GLU A 32 -9.71 -8.65 0.71
N LYS A 33 -10.43 -8.52 -0.40
CA LYS A 33 -9.93 -7.74 -1.52
C LYS A 33 -9.72 -6.35 -0.96
N PRO A 34 -8.50 -5.79 -1.08
CA PRO A 34 -8.23 -4.49 -0.50
C PRO A 34 -9.26 -3.50 -1.04
N GLU A 35 -9.82 -2.71 -0.13
CA GLU A 35 -10.80 -1.70 -0.49
C GLU A 35 -10.22 -0.79 -1.58
N GLN A 36 -10.91 -0.73 -2.72
CA GLN A 36 -10.47 0.11 -3.83
C GLN A 36 -10.96 1.53 -3.60
N ILE A 37 -10.03 2.46 -3.43
CA ILE A 37 -10.33 3.88 -3.26
C ILE A 37 -10.21 4.57 -4.62
N LYS A 38 -11.26 5.29 -5.02
CA LYS A 38 -11.22 6.10 -6.25
C LYS A 38 -10.40 7.37 -6.01
N LEU A 39 -9.37 7.58 -6.82
CA LEU A 39 -8.56 8.79 -6.83
C LEU A 39 -9.02 9.75 -7.94
N TRP A 40 -8.94 11.04 -7.64
CA TRP A 40 -9.07 12.10 -8.65
C TRP A 40 -7.82 12.15 -9.53
N GLU A 41 -8.01 12.28 -10.85
CA GLU A 41 -6.91 12.23 -11.83
C GLU A 41 -5.85 13.31 -11.57
N GLU A 42 -6.27 14.50 -11.14
CA GLU A 42 -5.37 15.62 -10.82
C GLU A 42 -4.43 15.36 -9.63
N ASN A 43 -4.72 14.34 -8.82
CA ASN A 43 -3.92 13.98 -7.65
C ASN A 43 -3.11 12.70 -7.87
N LEU A 44 -3.35 11.98 -8.97
CA LEU A 44 -2.76 10.67 -9.21
C LEU A 44 -1.23 10.73 -9.22
N SER A 45 -0.64 11.65 -9.99
CA SER A 45 0.81 11.80 -10.12
C SER A 45 1.52 12.06 -8.78
N VAL A 46 0.89 12.86 -7.91
CA VAL A 46 1.43 13.23 -6.60
C VAL A 46 1.29 12.08 -5.60
N VAL A 47 0.17 11.36 -5.63
CA VAL A 47 -0.03 10.19 -4.77
C VAL A 47 0.94 9.08 -5.15
N GLU A 48 1.12 8.80 -6.44
CA GLU A 48 2.12 7.85 -6.93
C GLU A 48 3.53 8.25 -6.50
N TRP A 49 3.86 9.55 -6.57
CA TRP A 49 5.14 10.05 -6.10
C TRP A 49 5.33 9.84 -4.60
N TRP A 50 4.34 10.23 -3.81
CA TRP A 50 4.38 10.07 -2.37
C TRP A 50 4.62 8.61 -1.98
N LEU A 51 3.92 7.68 -2.62
CA LEU A 51 4.05 6.24 -2.37
C LEU A 51 5.39 5.67 -2.83
N SER A 52 6.11 6.34 -3.74
CA SER A 52 7.41 5.88 -4.23
C SER A 52 8.58 6.30 -3.35
N ILE A 53 8.44 7.33 -2.50
CA ILE A 53 9.55 7.86 -1.68
C ILE A 53 9.68 7.05 -0.38
N PRO A 54 10.76 6.25 -0.18
CA PRO A 54 10.89 5.37 0.98
C PRO A 54 10.99 6.12 2.32
N SER A 55 11.58 7.32 2.32
CA SER A 55 11.81 8.15 3.50
C SER A 55 11.00 9.45 3.47
N PHE A 56 9.74 9.36 3.03
CA PHE A 56 8.88 10.54 2.91
C PHE A 56 8.61 11.22 4.26
N LEU A 57 8.42 10.45 5.33
CA LEU A 57 8.11 10.96 6.66
C LEU A 57 9.37 11.07 7.52
N LYS A 58 9.49 12.20 8.20
CA LYS A 58 10.50 12.44 9.22
C LYS A 58 9.95 12.09 10.59
N TRP A 59 10.77 11.44 11.39
CA TRP A 59 10.43 10.98 12.73
C TRP A 59 11.33 11.63 13.77
N ASN A 60 10.74 11.96 14.91
CA ASN A 60 11.45 12.38 16.12
C ASN A 60 11.02 11.46 17.26
N PHE A 61 11.88 10.51 17.62
CA PHE A 61 11.53 9.37 18.47
C PHE A 61 10.29 8.63 17.93
N ASN A 62 9.20 8.60 18.70
CA ASN A 62 7.94 7.95 18.32
C ASN A 62 6.90 8.92 17.71
N LYS A 63 7.25 10.19 17.48
CA LYS A 63 6.33 11.16 16.89
C LYS A 63 6.73 11.48 15.45
N CYS A 64 5.75 11.47 14.56
CA CYS A 64 5.92 11.93 13.19
C CYS A 64 5.97 13.46 13.19
N VAL A 65 6.98 14.05 12.55
CA VAL A 65 7.17 15.52 12.49
C VAL A 65 6.81 16.11 11.13
N GLY A 66 6.35 15.29 10.17
CA GLY A 66 5.96 15.76 8.84
C GLY A 66 6.80 15.15 7.73
N MET A 67 6.73 15.80 6.58
CA MET A 67 7.49 15.47 5.38
C MET A 67 8.99 15.74 5.55
N ASP A 68 9.83 14.83 5.11
CA ASP A 68 11.25 15.10 4.88
C ASP A 68 11.44 15.78 3.51
N VAL A 69 11.44 17.11 3.53
CA VAL A 69 11.61 17.94 2.32
C VAL A 69 12.93 17.64 1.59
N ILE A 70 13.98 17.24 2.31
CA ILE A 70 15.28 16.94 1.71
C ILE A 70 15.20 15.62 0.95
N ALA A 71 14.59 14.59 1.55
CA ALA A 71 14.40 13.31 0.89
C ALA A 71 13.50 13.44 -0.36
N VAL A 72 12.41 14.20 -0.25
CA VAL A 72 11.49 14.48 -1.39
C VAL A 72 12.24 15.20 -2.52
N LYS A 73 13.02 16.23 -2.19
CA LYS A 73 13.81 16.95 -3.19
C LYS A 73 14.85 16.05 -3.85
N ALA A 74 15.58 15.26 -3.07
CA ALA A 74 16.60 14.34 -3.58
C ALA A 74 15.99 13.27 -4.49
N ASP A 75 14.83 12.72 -4.12
CA ASP A 75 14.10 11.77 -4.94
C ASP A 75 13.67 12.39 -6.28
N ALA A 76 13.08 13.60 -6.27
CA ALA A 76 12.73 14.28 -7.50
C ALA A 76 13.93 14.57 -8.40
N GLU A 77 15.06 14.99 -7.83
CA GLU A 77 16.30 15.22 -8.58
C GLU A 77 16.82 13.93 -9.21
N MET A 78 16.83 12.83 -8.46
CA MET A 78 17.28 11.52 -8.95
C MET A 78 16.33 10.91 -9.99
N ALA A 79 15.03 11.12 -9.82
CA ALA A 79 13.99 10.70 -10.75
C ALA A 79 13.88 11.63 -11.97
N GLN A 80 14.65 12.72 -12.02
CA GLN A 80 14.58 13.78 -13.03
C GLN A 80 13.13 14.28 -13.26
N ARG A 81 12.37 14.37 -12.17
CA ARG A 81 10.96 14.76 -12.20
C ARG A 81 10.86 16.28 -12.24
N ASP A 82 10.02 16.82 -13.12
CA ASP A 82 9.71 18.25 -13.14
C ASP A 82 8.73 18.54 -12.00
N ILE A 83 9.12 19.37 -11.03
CA ILE A 83 8.29 19.66 -9.86
C ILE A 83 7.55 20.98 -10.09
N ASP A 84 6.24 20.90 -10.29
CA ASP A 84 5.38 22.07 -10.21
C ASP A 84 5.23 22.50 -8.73
N PRO A 85 5.29 23.81 -8.42
CA PRO A 85 4.86 24.34 -7.13
C PRO A 85 3.55 23.76 -6.57
N ASP A 86 2.58 23.45 -7.44
CA ASP A 86 1.30 22.86 -7.06
C ASP A 86 1.43 21.41 -6.58
N ASP A 87 2.33 20.62 -7.18
CA ASP A 87 2.61 19.25 -6.73
C ASP A 87 3.26 19.24 -5.36
N TYR A 88 4.18 20.18 -5.13
CA TYR A 88 4.76 20.39 -3.80
C TYR A 88 3.70 20.81 -2.77
N HIS A 89 2.71 21.62 -3.17
CA HIS A 89 1.59 21.95 -2.29
C HIS A 89 0.77 20.72 -1.92
N LYS A 90 0.40 19.89 -2.90
CA LYS A 90 -0.34 18.64 -2.70
C LYS A 90 0.41 17.68 -1.78
N LEU A 91 1.73 17.51 -1.95
CA LEU A 91 2.56 16.70 -1.04
C LEU A 91 2.52 17.19 0.41
N LYS A 92 2.53 18.52 0.64
CA LYS A 92 2.41 19.07 2.00
C LYS A 92 1.06 18.77 2.63
N VAL A 93 -0.01 18.75 1.84
CA VAL A 93 -1.35 18.38 2.33
C VAL A 93 -1.35 16.92 2.79
N ILE A 94 -0.83 16.02 1.95
CA ILE A 94 -0.67 14.59 2.29
C ILE A 94 0.14 14.44 3.57
N ALA A 95 1.30 15.10 3.65
CA ALA A 95 2.18 15.03 4.80
C ALA A 95 1.49 15.48 6.08
N ARG A 96 0.80 16.63 6.07
CA ARG A 96 0.05 17.11 7.22
C ARG A 96 -0.97 16.08 7.68
N THR A 97 -1.80 15.59 6.76
CA THR A 97 -2.88 14.64 7.07
C THR A 97 -2.32 13.34 7.65
N VAL A 98 -1.28 12.77 7.04
CA VAL A 98 -0.65 11.53 7.53
C VAL A 98 0.02 11.73 8.89
N THR A 99 0.70 12.86 9.09
CA THR A 99 1.33 13.18 10.39
C THR A 99 0.30 13.34 11.50
N GLU A 100 -0.79 14.04 11.25
CA GLU A 100 -1.90 14.16 12.19
C GLU A 100 -2.50 12.78 12.51
N GLU A 101 -2.70 11.94 11.49
CA GLU A 101 -3.26 10.60 11.66
C GLU A 101 -2.39 9.68 12.51
N LEU A 102 -1.11 9.61 12.17
CA LEU A 102 -0.14 8.76 12.89
C LEU A 102 0.01 9.23 14.34
N ASN A 103 0.11 10.53 14.57
CA ASN A 103 0.24 11.07 15.93
C ASN A 103 -1.04 10.94 16.75
N ARG A 104 -2.21 10.87 16.11
CA ARG A 104 -3.52 10.67 16.76
C ARG A 104 -3.72 9.23 17.24
N ARG A 105 -3.26 8.24 16.48
CA ARG A 105 -3.34 6.81 16.87
C ARG A 105 -2.41 6.45 18.04
N GLU A 106 -1.38 7.26 18.26
CA GLU A 106 -0.37 7.15 19.31
C GLU A 106 -0.72 7.98 20.57
N GLN A 107 -1.99 8.42 20.72
CA GLN A 107 -2.54 9.06 21.92
C GLN A 107 -3.51 8.10 22.62
#